data_AF-A0A8T4XKM4-F1
#
_entry.id   AF-A0A8T4XKM4-F1
#
_cell.length_a   1.000
_cell.length_b   1.000
_cell.length_c   1.000
_cell.angle_alpha   90.00
_cell.angle_beta   90.00
_cell.angle_gamma   90.00
#
_symmetry.space_group_name_H-M   'P 1'
#
loop_
_entity.id
_entity.type
_entity.pdbx_description
1 polymer ?
#
loop_
_entity_poly.entity_id
_entity_poly.type
_entity_poly.pdbx_seq_one_letter_code
_entity_poly.pdbx_strand_id
1 'polypeptide(L)'
;MSQTTILEKIREELQRINEALAQLEAEKKKVDEEYSAVLSEENSILEEMRRCKEQYRYVQLEMRFNMISRRRREVETRKAEIERKIRGYSEEKARLEARIEYLKPKS
;
A
#
# COMPACT_ATOMS: atom_id res chain seq x y z
N MET A 1 -12.33 36.82 9.43
CA MET A 1 -12.89 35.46 9.48
C MET A 1 -12.90 35.00 10.92
N SER A 2 -13.99 34.42 11.43
CA SER A 2 -14.05 33.96 12.82
C SER A 2 -13.25 32.66 12.98
N GLN A 3 -12.76 32.43 14.21
CA GLN A 3 -12.05 31.20 14.59
C GLN A 3 -12.89 29.93 14.34
N THR A 4 -14.21 30.04 14.43
CA THR A 4 -15.17 28.99 14.07
C THR A 4 -15.10 28.59 12.60
N THR A 5 -15.06 29.53 11.65
CA THR A 5 -14.95 29.23 10.22
C THR A 5 -13.62 28.55 9.86
N ILE A 6 -12.55 28.86 10.60
CA ILE A 6 -11.24 28.22 10.42
C ILE A 6 -11.28 26.77 10.92
N LEU A 7 -11.88 26.53 12.09
CA LEU A 7 -12.03 25.18 12.65
C LEU A 7 -12.91 24.29 11.77
N GLU A 8 -13.98 24.82 11.19
CA GLU A 8 -14.85 24.08 10.24
C GLU A 8 -14.06 23.62 9.02
N LYS A 9 -13.28 24.50 8.39
CA LYS A 9 -12.43 24.13 7.24
C LYS A 9 -11.42 23.05 7.57
N ILE A 10 -10.77 23.13 8.73
CA ILE A 10 -9.78 22.11 9.15
C ILE A 10 -10.48 20.76 9.41
N ARG A 11 -11.71 20.76 9.93
CA ARG A 11 -12.50 19.53 10.12
C ARG A 11 -12.93 18.90 8.79
N GLU A 12 -13.34 19.71 7.81
CA GLU A 12 -13.65 19.22 6.46
C GLU A 12 -12.42 18.59 5.80
N GLU A 13 -11.26 19.24 5.93
CA GLU A 13 -9.99 18.72 5.43
C GLU A 13 -9.59 17.41 6.10
N LEU A 14 -9.73 17.33 7.43
CA LEU A 14 -9.52 16.10 8.21
C LEU A 14 -10.43 14.95 7.73
N GLN A 15 -11.70 15.25 7.43
CA GLN A 15 -12.62 14.26 6.91
C GLN A 15 -12.16 13.71 5.56
N ARG A 16 -11.73 14.58 4.63
CA ARG A 16 -11.19 14.16 3.32
C ARG A 16 -9.94 13.29 3.47
N ILE A 17 -9.05 13.64 4.39
CA ILE A 17 -7.84 12.85 4.67
C ILE A 17 -8.22 11.47 5.24
N ASN A 18 -9.19 11.39 6.14
CA ASN A 18 -9.66 10.11 6.68
C ASN A 18 -10.28 9.22 5.59
N GLU A 19 -11.07 9.79 4.69
CA GLU A 19 -11.64 9.06 3.54
C GLU A 19 -10.52 8.55 2.60
N ALA A 20 -9.53 9.39 2.30
CA ALA A 20 -8.37 8.99 1.49
C ALA A 20 -7.54 7.88 2.16
N LEU A 21 -7.30 7.97 3.47
CA LEU A 21 -6.61 6.92 4.23
C LEU A 21 -7.37 5.59 4.19
N ALA A 22 -8.69 5.61 4.40
CA ALA A 22 -9.51 4.40 4.33
C ALA A 22 -9.46 3.75 2.93
N GLN A 23 -9.46 4.55 1.86
CA GLN A 23 -9.29 4.04 0.49
C GLN A 23 -7.91 3.42 0.28
N LEU A 24 -6.85 4.08 0.73
CA LEU A 24 -5.47 3.58 0.61
C LEU A 24 -5.25 2.30 1.43
N GLU A 25 -5.86 2.18 2.61
CA GLU A 25 -5.80 0.95 3.43
C GLU A 25 -6.50 -0.22 2.74
N ALA A 26 -7.66 0.04 2.13
CA ALA A 26 -8.35 -0.97 1.32
C ALA A 26 -7.54 -1.38 0.07
N GLU A 27 -6.90 -0.42 -0.58
CA GLU A 27 -6.00 -0.68 -1.71
C GLU A 27 -4.78 -1.50 -1.27
N LYS A 28 -4.16 -1.12 -0.14
CA LYS A 28 -3.03 -1.85 0.44
C LYS A 28 -3.40 -3.31 0.70
N LYS A 29 -4.57 -3.57 1.28
CA LYS A 29 -5.04 -4.94 1.54
C LYS A 29 -5.13 -5.76 0.26
N LYS A 30 -5.69 -5.20 -0.82
CA LYS A 30 -5.77 -5.87 -2.12
C LYS A 30 -4.38 -6.17 -2.70
N VAL A 31 -3.45 -5.23 -2.58
CA VAL A 31 -2.07 -5.40 -3.06
C VAL A 31 -1.30 -6.42 -2.21
N ASP A 32 -1.54 -6.49 -0.90
CA ASP A 32 -0.96 -7.51 -0.02
C ASP A 32 -1.46 -8.93 -0.36
N GLU A 33 -2.74 -9.07 -0.67
CA GLU A 33 -3.33 -10.32 -1.16
C GLU A 33 -2.73 -10.73 -2.52
N GLU A 34 -2.61 -9.78 -3.45
CA GLU A 34 -1.95 -10.01 -4.75
C GLU A 34 -0.49 -10.43 -4.57
N TYR A 35 0.26 -9.73 -3.72
CA TYR A 35 1.66 -10.04 -3.44
C TYR A 35 1.82 -11.47 -2.90
N SER A 36 0.96 -11.85 -1.95
CA SER A 36 0.99 -13.19 -1.35
C SER A 36 0.67 -14.27 -2.38
N ALA A 37 -0.30 -14.04 -3.27
CA ALA A 37 -0.65 -14.96 -4.34
C ALA A 37 0.51 -15.14 -5.34
N VAL A 38 1.12 -14.04 -5.79
CA VAL A 38 2.25 -14.08 -6.73
C VAL A 38 3.48 -14.75 -6.10
N LEU A 39 3.77 -14.46 -4.82
CA LEU A 39 4.86 -15.10 -4.10
C LEU A 39 4.65 -16.62 -3.94
N SER A 40 3.41 -17.05 -3.67
CA SER A 40 3.06 -18.46 -3.62
C SER A 40 3.27 -19.16 -4.97
N GLU A 41 2.86 -18.52 -6.07
CA GLU A 41 3.11 -19.03 -7.41
C GLU A 41 4.61 -19.12 -7.73
N GLU A 42 5.38 -18.08 -7.41
CA GLU A 42 6.84 -18.05 -7.59
C GLU A 42 7.52 -19.22 -6.85
N ASN A 43 7.13 -19.45 -5.59
CA ASN A 43 7.64 -20.55 -4.78
C ASN A 43 7.27 -21.92 -5.36
N SER A 44 6.04 -22.10 -5.84
CA SER A 44 5.61 -23.35 -6.49
C SER A 44 6.46 -23.67 -7.71
N ILE A 45 6.72 -22.68 -8.58
CA ILE A 45 7.56 -22.88 -9.77
C ILE A 45 8.98 -23.24 -9.35
N LEU A 46 9.51 -22.59 -8.32
CA LEU A 46 10.84 -22.86 -7.80
C LEU A 46 10.95 -24.29 -7.24
N GLU A 47 9.92 -24.80 -6.58
CA GLU A 47 9.86 -26.20 -6.15
C GLU A 47 9.80 -27.18 -7.32
N GLU A 48 9.04 -26.87 -8.37
CA GLU A 48 8.99 -27.68 -9.60
C GLU A 48 10.36 -27.75 -10.28
N MET A 49 11.06 -26.61 -10.37
CA MET A 49 12.42 -26.54 -10.92
C MET A 49 13.40 -27.42 -10.15
N ARG A 50 13.32 -27.45 -8.82
CA ARG A 50 14.20 -28.30 -7.97
C ARG A 50 14.01 -29.80 -8.23
N ARG A 51 12.82 -30.22 -8.66
CA ARG A 51 12.49 -31.63 -8.93
C ARG A 51 12.62 -31.99 -10.43
N CYS A 52 12.84 -30.99 -11.28
CA CYS A 52 12.90 -31.17 -12.73
C CYS A 52 14.23 -31.80 -13.14
N LYS A 53 14.18 -32.94 -13.83
CA LYS A 53 15.36 -33.63 -14.39
C LYS A 53 15.54 -33.40 -15.88
N GLU A 54 14.50 -32.90 -16.55
CA GLU A 54 14.46 -32.74 -18.00
C GLU A 54 14.81 -31.31 -18.39
N GLN A 55 15.86 -31.17 -19.20
CA GLN A 55 16.43 -29.87 -19.54
C GLN A 55 15.44 -28.95 -20.29
N TYR A 56 14.67 -29.49 -21.23
CA TYR A 56 13.69 -28.71 -21.98
C TYR A 56 12.59 -28.14 -21.08
N ARG A 57 12.06 -28.99 -20.18
CA ARG A 57 11.06 -28.58 -19.19
C ARG A 57 11.62 -27.56 -18.19
N TYR A 58 12.89 -27.70 -17.80
CA TYR A 58 13.56 -26.74 -16.93
C TYR A 58 13.60 -25.33 -17.55
N VAL A 59 13.97 -25.22 -18.83
CA VAL A 59 14.00 -23.92 -19.54
C VAL A 59 12.61 -23.28 -19.59
N GLN A 60 11.54 -24.06 -19.77
CA GLN A 60 10.17 -23.55 -19.70
C GLN A 60 9.80 -23.03 -18.31
N LEU A 61 10.17 -23.77 -17.26
CA LEU A 61 9.94 -23.34 -15.87
C LEU A 61 10.74 -22.09 -15.53
N GLU A 62 11.97 -21.97 -16.00
CA GLU A 62 12.81 -20.78 -15.82
C GLU A 62 12.20 -19.54 -16.47
N MET A 63 11.69 -19.66 -17.71
CA MET A 63 10.98 -18.55 -18.36
C MET A 63 9.75 -18.12 -17.57
N ARG A 64 8.96 -19.08 -17.08
CA ARG A 64 7.78 -18.80 -16.25
C ARG A 64 8.17 -18.15 -14.93
N PHE A 65 9.18 -18.67 -14.24
CA PHE A 65 9.73 -18.11 -13.01
C PHE A 65 10.10 -16.64 -13.21
N ASN A 66 10.89 -16.35 -14.25
CA ASN A 66 11.32 -14.98 -14.56
C ASN A 66 10.14 -14.02 -14.80
N MET A 67 9.06 -14.48 -15.44
CA MET A 67 7.84 -13.69 -15.62
C MET A 67 7.15 -13.39 -14.28
N ILE A 68 6.97 -14.41 -13.44
CA ILE A 68 6.34 -14.25 -12.12
C ILE A 68 7.19 -13.39 -11.20
N SER A 69 8.52 -13.54 -11.21
CA SER A 69 9.44 -12.70 -10.44
C SER A 69 9.42 -11.22 -10.83
N ARG A 70 9.14 -10.91 -12.11
CA ARG A 70 8.95 -9.52 -12.55
C ARG A 70 7.64 -8.97 -12.01
N ARG A 71 6.55 -9.73 -12.17
CA ARG A 71 5.23 -9.38 -11.62
C ARG A 71 5.30 -9.16 -10.11
N ARG A 72 6.02 -10.02 -9.36
CA ARG A 72 6.20 -9.85 -7.90
C ARG A 72 6.83 -8.50 -7.56
N ARG A 73 7.89 -8.12 -8.28
CA ARG A 73 8.58 -6.83 -8.10
C ARG A 73 7.70 -5.63 -8.43
N GLU A 74 6.85 -5.74 -9.45
CA GLU A 74 5.87 -4.70 -9.79
C GLU A 74 4.84 -4.51 -8.66
N VAL A 75 4.31 -5.61 -8.12
CA VAL A 75 3.38 -5.57 -6.98
C VAL A 75 4.05 -5.02 -5.72
N GLU A 76 5.30 -5.41 -5.46
CA GLU A 76 6.11 -4.89 -4.35
C GLU A 76 6.34 -3.37 -4.46
N THR A 77 6.58 -2.87 -5.68
CA THR A 77 6.72 -1.43 -5.94
C THR A 77 5.41 -0.69 -5.65
N ARG A 78 4.28 -1.20 -6.15
CA ARG A 78 2.95 -0.63 -5.88
C ARG A 78 2.64 -0.60 -4.38
N LYS A 79 2.96 -1.67 -3.66
CA LYS A 79 2.82 -1.74 -2.20
C LYS A 79 3.61 -0.62 -1.51
N ALA A 80 4.88 -0.47 -1.85
CA ALA A 80 5.74 0.56 -1.26
C ALA A 80 5.23 1.98 -1.55
N GLU A 81 4.67 2.23 -2.74
CA GLU A 81 4.04 3.51 -3.07
C GLU A 81 2.81 3.80 -2.22
N ILE A 82 1.93 2.82 -2.03
CA ILE A 82 0.74 2.96 -1.17
C ILE A 82 1.16 3.23 0.28
N GLU A 83 2.16 2.51 0.80
CA GLU A 83 2.67 2.72 2.15
C GLU A 83 3.26 4.13 2.35
N ARG A 84 3.96 4.68 1.35
CA ARG A 84 4.43 6.07 1.37
C ARG A 84 3.26 7.06 1.40
N LYS A 85 2.23 6.84 0.58
CA LYS A 85 1.03 7.69 0.56
C LYS A 85 0.32 7.68 1.92
N ILE A 86 0.09 6.51 2.50
CA ILE A 86 -0.54 6.36 3.83
C ILE A 86 0.25 7.14 4.88
N ARG A 87 1.59 7.03 4.87
CA ARG A 87 2.45 7.78 5.79
C ARG A 87 2.27 9.28 5.62
N GLY A 88 2.31 9.79 4.40
CA GLY A 88 2.11 11.22 4.11
C GLY A 88 0.77 11.75 4.61
N TYR A 89 -0.32 11.06 4.32
CA TYR A 89 -1.65 11.43 4.79
C TYR A 89 -1.80 11.31 6.33
N SER A 90 -1.15 10.33 6.95
CA SER A 90 -1.16 10.15 8.40
C SER A 90 -0.42 11.27 9.13
N GLU A 91 0.72 11.72 8.58
CA GLU A 91 1.44 12.88 9.08
C GLU A 91 0.63 14.17 8.92
N GLU A 92 -0.04 14.34 7.77
CA GLU A 92 -0.91 15.49 7.53
C GLU A 92 -2.10 15.52 8.49
N LYS A 93 -2.76 14.38 8.69
CA LYS A 93 -3.82 14.21 9.68
C LYS A 93 -3.35 14.64 11.07
N ALA A 94 -2.20 14.14 11.53
CA ALA A 94 -1.64 14.49 12.84
C ALA A 94 -1.37 16.00 12.97
N ARG A 95 -0.88 16.65 11.90
CA ARG A 95 -0.69 18.11 11.88
C ARG A 95 -2.01 18.87 12.02
N LEU A 96 -3.07 18.44 11.33
CA LEU A 96 -4.39 19.08 11.42
C LEU A 96 -5.02 18.87 12.80
N GLU A 97 -4.90 17.67 13.37
CA GLU A 97 -5.38 17.36 14.72
C GLU A 97 -4.70 18.24 15.78
N ALA A 98 -3.37 18.37 15.70
CA ALA A 98 -2.61 19.27 16.58
C ALA A 98 -3.04 20.74 16.40
N ARG A 99 -3.35 21.17 15.17
CA ARG A 99 -3.84 22.51 14.89
C ARG A 99 -5.23 22.75 15.47
N ILE A 100 -6.14 21.77 15.38
CA ILE A 100 -7.46 21.83 16.03
C ILE A 100 -7.27 21.95 17.55
N GLU A 101 -6.41 21.12 18.14
CA GLU A 101 -6.11 21.13 19.57
C GLU A 101 -5.63 22.51 20.04
N TYR A 102 -4.68 23.12 19.33
CA TYR A 102 -4.16 24.46 19.62
C TYR A 102 -5.23 25.55 19.53
N LEU A 103 -6.16 25.43 18.59
CA LEU A 103 -7.23 26.40 18.36
C LEU A 103 -8.45 26.19 19.28
N LYS A 104 -8.50 25.11 20.08
CA LYS A 104 -9.54 24.96 21.10
C LYS A 104 -9.32 26.02 22.19
N PRO A 105 -10.36 26.76 22.61
CA PRO A 105 -10.24 27.66 23.75
C PRO A 105 -9.86 26.85 24.99
N LYS A 106 -8.82 27.30 25.71
CA LYS A 106 -8.51 26.77 27.04
C LYS A 106 -9.60 27.26 27.98
N SER A 107 -10.52 26.37 28.35
CA SER A 107 -11.44 26.57 29.47
C SER A 107 -10.68 26.74 30.77
#